data_AF-A0A7R9EH69-F1
#
_entry.id   AF-A0A7R9EH69-F1
#
_cell.length_a   1.000
_cell.length_b   1.000
_cell.length_c   1.000
_cell.angle_alpha   90.00
_cell.angle_beta   90.00
_cell.angle_gamma   90.00
#
_symmetry.space_group_name_H-M   'P 1'
#
loop_
_entity.id
_entity.type
_entity.pdbx_description
1 polymer ?
#
loop_
_entity_poly.entity_id
_entity_poly.type
_entity_poly.pdbx_seq_one_letter_code
_entity_poly.pdbx_strand_id
1 'polypeptide(L)'
;MASLVLTDSSLLTSDNQHLEAPQKSLNIDSVSDCTRRGVKGGKHCKLNPWSSDPYAPSRNPLPVNFTTQKCSHRTESMNTATFPTSNLNTDQHTLGSSLLTPKELLANLPPSTGMMAVVAQVGGHGMVMDPVSRSSMWRMGFHTPVNYDDDGNFCGGFSTQWEEHAGKCGECGDDYGLPRPRPNENTGKYGTGIIVKTLKSGQEFVAYIDVTTNHQGFFEFRLCPLQSHDELETEECFSRFLLQQPDGSTKYYILNHEEGYSGYFNVTLRLPSSLTCDQCVLQWTWTVGNNWGTCDDGTEGDGCGPQETFRTCSDIAIH
;
A
#
# COMPACT_ATOMS: atom_id res chain seq x y z
N MET A 1 18.38 85.06 -1.88
CA MET A 1 18.52 84.65 -0.47
C MET A 1 19.22 83.30 -0.49
N ALA A 2 20.57 83.29 -0.39
CA ALA A 2 21.34 82.98 0.83
C ALA A 2 21.09 81.52 1.30
N SER A 3 21.99 80.56 1.06
CA SER A 3 23.18 80.19 1.89
C SER A 3 22.77 79.50 3.21
N LEU A 4 23.39 78.45 3.77
CA LEU A 4 24.64 77.72 3.59
C LEU A 4 24.60 76.48 4.56
N VAL A 5 25.13 75.32 4.14
CA VAL A 5 26.16 74.49 4.83
C VAL A 5 25.86 73.57 6.04
N LEU A 6 26.23 72.28 5.81
CA LEU A 6 26.93 71.24 6.60
C LEU A 6 26.96 71.31 8.14
N THR A 7 26.78 70.16 8.81
CA THR A 7 27.86 69.46 9.55
C THR A 7 27.46 68.03 9.95
N ASP A 8 28.52 67.28 10.24
CA ASP A 8 28.77 65.85 10.30
C ASP A 8 28.69 65.28 11.74
N SER A 9 28.66 63.93 11.85
CA SER A 9 29.26 63.12 12.93
C SER A 9 28.72 63.24 14.37
N SER A 10 28.80 62.27 15.28
CA SER A 10 29.09 60.83 15.33
C SER A 10 29.00 60.40 16.82
N LEU A 11 28.84 59.10 17.07
CA LEU A 11 29.38 58.33 18.23
C LEU A 11 28.85 58.56 19.67
N LEU A 12 28.40 57.45 20.28
CA LEU A 12 28.95 56.77 21.50
C LEU A 12 27.91 55.71 21.93
N THR A 13 28.04 54.41 21.62
CA THR A 13 28.83 53.32 22.26
C THR A 13 28.47 52.97 23.70
N SER A 14 28.00 51.72 23.92
CA SER A 14 28.61 50.68 24.79
C SER A 14 27.57 49.56 24.99
N ASP A 15 27.72 48.42 24.34
CA ASP A 15 28.33 47.19 24.87
C ASP A 15 27.52 46.50 25.98
N ASN A 16 26.96 45.33 25.65
CA ASN A 16 27.25 44.14 26.45
C ASN A 16 27.19 42.86 25.59
N GLN A 17 28.35 42.23 25.47
CA GLN A 17 28.57 40.93 24.86
C GLN A 17 28.17 39.83 25.85
N HIS A 18 27.60 38.72 25.35
CA HIS A 18 27.91 37.40 25.91
C HIS A 18 27.69 36.28 24.87
N LEU A 19 28.82 35.85 24.30
CA LEU A 19 29.27 34.47 24.06
C LEU A 19 28.37 33.51 23.26
N GLU A 20 28.73 33.34 21.98
CA GLU A 20 28.48 32.13 21.18
C GLU A 20 29.34 30.95 21.65
N ALA A 21 28.78 29.74 21.58
CA ALA A 21 29.52 28.48 21.59
C ALA A 21 29.01 27.56 20.46
N PRO A 22 29.90 26.85 19.73
CA PRO A 22 29.57 26.22 18.45
C PRO A 22 28.92 24.85 18.63
N GLN A 23 27.77 24.63 17.97
CA GLN A 23 27.22 23.28 17.80
C GLN A 23 28.02 22.52 16.75
N LYS A 24 28.74 21.51 17.26
CA LYS A 24 29.60 20.61 16.50
C LYS A 24 28.72 19.60 15.74
N SER A 25 28.85 19.61 14.42
CA SER A 25 28.37 18.58 13.50
C SER A 25 28.94 17.21 13.86
N LEU A 26 28.08 16.21 14.08
CA LEU A 26 28.47 14.80 14.14
C LEU A 26 28.17 14.15 12.79
N ASN A 27 29.16 14.19 11.90
CA ASN A 27 29.33 13.18 10.85
C ASN A 27 29.89 11.92 11.51
N ILE A 28 29.21 10.78 11.35
CA ILE A 28 29.80 9.46 11.61
C ILE A 28 29.73 8.68 10.30
N ASP A 29 30.77 8.85 9.48
CA ASP A 29 31.25 7.81 8.57
C ASP A 29 32.45 7.15 9.26
N SER A 30 32.36 5.87 9.58
CA SER A 30 33.43 4.88 9.36
C SER A 30 33.10 3.53 9.96
N VAL A 31 33.00 2.56 9.05
CA VAL A 31 33.09 1.13 9.26
C VAL A 31 34.55 0.77 9.57
N SER A 32 34.82 -0.02 10.62
CA SER A 32 35.81 -1.11 10.55
C SER A 32 35.95 -1.91 11.86
N ASP A 33 35.93 -3.23 11.68
CA ASP A 33 36.74 -4.26 12.35
C ASP A 33 36.15 -5.02 13.56
N CYS A 34 35.67 -6.23 13.28
CA CYS A 34 35.94 -7.37 14.16
C CYS A 34 36.24 -8.62 13.33
N THR A 35 37.50 -9.05 13.46
CA THR A 35 38.17 -10.12 12.74
C THR A 35 37.76 -11.52 13.25
N ARG A 36 37.83 -12.50 12.34
CA ARG A 36 37.56 -13.94 12.54
C ARG A 36 38.28 -14.58 13.74
N ARG A 37 37.58 -15.44 14.49
CA ARG A 37 38.05 -16.78 14.90
C ARG A 37 36.88 -17.76 14.90
N GLY A 38 37.04 -18.87 14.17
CA GLY A 38 36.03 -19.93 14.08
C GLY A 38 36.08 -20.93 15.23
N VAL A 39 34.99 -21.68 15.41
CA VAL A 39 34.90 -23.15 15.19
C VAL A 39 33.45 -23.63 15.43
N LYS A 40 32.93 -24.32 14.40
CA LYS A 40 31.91 -25.39 14.29
C LYS A 40 30.79 -25.52 15.34
N GLY A 41 29.56 -25.33 14.87
CA GLY A 41 28.33 -25.89 15.47
C GLY A 41 27.09 -25.24 14.84
N GLY A 42 26.24 -26.01 14.16
CA GLY A 42 25.23 -25.49 13.25
C GLY A 42 24.10 -24.67 13.89
N LYS A 43 23.65 -23.66 13.15
CA LYS A 43 22.27 -23.25 12.82
C LYS A 43 22.36 -21.89 12.12
N HIS A 44 21.80 -21.76 10.91
CA HIS A 44 21.70 -20.48 10.22
C HIS A 44 20.76 -19.56 11.00
N CYS A 45 21.31 -18.53 11.66
CA CYS A 45 20.53 -17.37 12.06
C CYS A 45 20.42 -16.43 10.87
N LYS A 46 19.23 -16.34 10.25
CA LYS A 46 18.88 -15.19 9.42
C LYS A 46 18.76 -13.99 10.36
N LEU A 47 19.67 -13.02 10.24
CA LEU A 47 19.52 -11.71 10.86
C LEU A 47 18.51 -10.93 10.01
N ASN A 48 17.35 -10.64 10.59
CA ASN A 48 16.42 -9.63 10.09
C ASN A 48 16.96 -8.26 10.58
N PRO A 49 17.32 -7.31 9.73
CA PRO A 49 17.54 -5.94 10.18
C PRO A 49 16.16 -5.29 10.37
N TRP A 50 16.01 -4.49 11.43
CA TRP A 50 14.81 -3.76 11.86
C TRP A 50 13.83 -4.52 12.76
N SER A 51 14.24 -4.75 14.01
CA SER A 51 13.32 -4.77 15.15
C SER A 51 13.84 -3.81 16.22
N SER A 52 13.44 -2.55 16.14
CA SER A 52 13.55 -1.61 17.25
C SER A 52 12.15 -1.05 17.52
N ASP A 53 11.45 -1.74 18.41
CA ASP A 53 10.21 -1.29 19.03
C ASP A 53 10.53 -0.12 19.99
N PRO A 54 10.07 1.12 19.76
CA PRO A 54 10.40 2.26 20.62
C PRO A 54 9.46 2.43 21.83
N TYR A 55 8.47 1.56 22.08
CA TYR A 55 7.49 1.78 23.15
C TYR A 55 7.25 0.56 24.06
N ALA A 56 8.27 0.19 24.84
CA ALA A 56 8.08 -0.56 26.08
C ALA A 56 8.01 0.42 27.28
N PRO A 57 6.92 0.46 28.08
CA PRO A 57 6.83 1.37 29.22
C PRO A 57 7.76 0.93 30.36
N SER A 58 8.53 1.87 30.89
CA SER A 58 9.46 1.67 32.00
C SER A 58 8.74 1.26 33.28
N ARG A 59 9.15 0.12 33.88
CA ARG A 59 8.85 -0.20 35.27
C ARG A 59 10.15 -0.42 36.03
N ASN A 60 10.32 0.30 37.13
CA ASN A 60 11.47 0.18 38.03
C ASN A 60 11.64 -1.25 38.58
N PRO A 61 12.87 -1.73 38.81
CA PRO A 61 13.11 -3.09 39.28
C PRO A 61 13.03 -3.19 40.81
N LEU A 62 12.31 -4.20 41.30
CA LEU A 62 12.47 -4.75 42.65
C LEU A 62 13.11 -6.16 42.55
N PRO A 63 13.87 -6.60 43.56
CA PRO A 63 14.82 -7.70 43.42
C PRO A 63 14.09 -9.05 43.50
N VAL A 64 14.37 -9.95 42.56
CA VAL A 64 13.85 -11.32 42.58
C VAL A 64 14.97 -12.27 42.98
N ASN A 65 14.80 -12.93 44.13
CA ASN A 65 15.62 -14.04 44.59
C ASN A 65 15.49 -15.23 43.62
N PHE A 66 16.62 -15.77 43.18
CA PHE A 66 16.66 -17.02 42.42
C PHE A 66 16.29 -18.20 43.31
N THR A 67 15.15 -18.82 43.05
CA THR A 67 14.85 -20.18 43.50
C THR A 67 14.75 -21.08 42.28
N THR A 68 15.58 -22.11 42.23
CA THR A 68 15.63 -23.11 41.17
C THR A 68 14.37 -23.97 41.19
N GLN A 69 13.61 -23.99 40.08
CA GLN A 69 12.51 -24.92 39.88
C GLN A 69 12.87 -25.92 38.77
N LYS A 70 12.88 -27.20 39.13
CA LYS A 70 13.14 -28.35 38.26
C LYS A 70 12.08 -28.46 37.17
N CYS A 71 12.49 -28.65 35.92
CA CYS A 71 11.62 -29.13 34.85
C CYS A 71 11.23 -30.60 35.14
N SER A 72 9.93 -30.87 35.24
CA SER A 72 9.36 -32.21 35.22
C SER A 72 8.86 -32.49 33.81
N HIS A 73 9.36 -33.56 33.19
CA HIS A 73 8.86 -34.07 31.93
C HIS A 73 7.48 -34.68 32.12
N ARG A 74 6.48 -34.16 31.40
CA ARG A 74 5.19 -34.83 31.20
C ARG A 74 5.13 -35.35 29.76
N THR A 75 5.11 -36.66 29.62
CA THR A 75 4.82 -37.36 28.37
C THR A 75 3.29 -37.37 28.18
N GLU A 76 2.80 -36.79 27.09
CA GLU A 76 1.41 -36.98 26.66
C GLU A 76 1.40 -37.83 25.39
N SER A 77 0.76 -38.99 25.52
CA SER A 77 0.53 -39.99 24.47
C SER A 77 -0.63 -39.55 23.57
N MET A 78 -0.40 -39.56 22.25
CA MET A 78 -1.43 -39.42 21.23
C MET A 78 -2.41 -40.59 21.31
N ASN A 79 -3.66 -40.32 21.70
CA ASN A 79 -4.76 -41.26 21.54
C ASN A 79 -5.35 -41.12 20.14
N THR A 80 -5.33 -42.23 19.39
CA THR A 80 -5.99 -42.43 18.11
C THR A 80 -7.49 -42.56 18.33
N ALA A 81 -8.28 -41.71 17.65
CA ALA A 81 -9.73 -41.82 17.60
C ALA A 81 -10.13 -42.94 16.64
N THR A 82 -10.82 -43.93 17.18
CA THR A 82 -11.43 -45.08 16.50
C THR A 82 -12.75 -44.67 15.84
N PHE A 83 -12.90 -44.98 14.56
CA PHE A 83 -14.18 -44.90 13.84
C PHE A 83 -15.03 -46.17 14.09
N PRO A 84 -16.36 -46.05 14.25
CA PRO A 84 -17.23 -47.19 14.51
C PRO A 84 -17.46 -48.04 13.25
N THR A 85 -17.22 -49.34 13.38
CA THR A 85 -17.52 -50.38 12.39
C THR A 85 -19.01 -50.71 12.40
N SER A 86 -19.69 -50.49 11.27
CA SER A 86 -21.03 -51.00 11.02
C SER A 86 -20.98 -52.47 10.59
N ASN A 87 -21.67 -53.33 11.33
CA ASN A 87 -21.96 -54.72 10.97
C ASN A 87 -22.79 -54.78 9.69
N LEU A 88 -22.35 -55.55 8.70
CA LEU A 88 -23.20 -56.05 7.62
C LEU A 88 -23.07 -57.56 7.54
N ASN A 89 -24.23 -58.20 7.60
CA ASN A 89 -24.46 -59.63 7.58
C ASN A 89 -23.87 -60.30 6.34
N THR A 90 -23.30 -61.48 6.57
CA THR A 90 -23.10 -62.53 5.57
C THR A 90 -24.43 -63.12 5.14
N ASP A 91 -24.80 -62.94 3.87
CA ASP A 91 -25.73 -63.82 3.18
C ASP A 91 -25.11 -64.31 1.88
N GLN A 92 -25.03 -65.63 1.78
CA GLN A 92 -24.53 -66.38 0.63
C GLN A 92 -25.56 -66.35 -0.49
N HIS A 93 -25.18 -65.86 -1.68
CA HIS A 93 -25.87 -66.19 -2.92
C HIS A 93 -24.88 -66.49 -4.04
N THR A 94 -24.78 -67.79 -4.34
CA THR A 94 -24.57 -68.43 -5.65
C THR A 94 -23.88 -67.64 -6.77
N LEU A 95 -22.66 -68.07 -7.11
CA LEU A 95 -21.96 -67.76 -8.35
C LEU A 95 -22.72 -68.31 -9.58
N GLY A 96 -23.29 -67.41 -10.37
CA GLY A 96 -23.73 -67.67 -11.75
C GLY A 96 -22.72 -67.08 -12.73
N SER A 97 -22.05 -67.93 -13.49
CA SER A 97 -21.14 -67.53 -14.57
C SER A 97 -21.94 -67.01 -15.77
N SER A 98 -21.76 -65.74 -16.13
CA SER A 98 -22.11 -65.25 -17.48
C SER A 98 -21.05 -64.27 -17.95
N LEU A 99 -20.28 -64.70 -18.94
CA LEU A 99 -19.31 -63.90 -19.69
C LEU A 99 -20.06 -62.78 -20.42
N LEU A 100 -19.81 -61.53 -20.04
CA LEU A 100 -20.28 -60.35 -20.77
C LEU A 100 -19.40 -60.11 -22.00
N THR A 101 -20.02 -59.80 -23.13
CA THR A 101 -19.35 -59.59 -24.42
C THR A 101 -18.90 -58.13 -24.60
N PRO A 102 -17.92 -57.82 -25.48
CA PRO A 102 -17.25 -56.51 -25.57
C PRO A 102 -18.09 -55.33 -26.12
N LYS A 103 -19.42 -55.42 -26.13
CA LYS A 103 -20.31 -54.41 -26.74
C LYS A 103 -21.16 -53.58 -25.77
N GLU A 104 -20.98 -53.74 -24.46
CA GLU A 104 -21.73 -52.97 -23.44
C GLU A 104 -20.84 -52.13 -22.50
N LEU A 105 -19.63 -51.76 -22.93
CA LEU A 105 -18.71 -50.94 -22.11
C LEU A 105 -18.71 -49.43 -22.44
N LEU A 106 -19.75 -48.91 -23.12
CA LEU A 106 -19.81 -47.50 -23.56
C LEU A 106 -21.02 -46.70 -23.07
N ALA A 107 -21.86 -47.24 -22.17
CA ALA A 107 -23.14 -46.60 -21.82
C ALA A 107 -23.26 -46.02 -20.40
N ASN A 108 -22.20 -45.98 -19.59
CA ASN A 108 -22.30 -45.49 -18.19
C ASN A 108 -21.11 -44.62 -17.76
N LEU A 109 -20.72 -43.64 -18.57
CA LEU A 109 -19.95 -42.51 -18.04
C LEU A 109 -20.95 -41.49 -17.46
N PRO A 110 -20.88 -41.16 -16.16
CA PRO A 110 -21.69 -40.06 -15.63
C PRO A 110 -21.36 -38.80 -16.44
N PRO A 111 -22.35 -37.92 -16.73
CA PRO A 111 -22.06 -36.66 -17.39
C PRO A 111 -20.98 -35.98 -16.57
N SER A 112 -19.84 -35.72 -17.22
CA SER A 112 -18.66 -35.10 -16.65
C SER A 112 -19.11 -33.93 -15.78
N THR A 113 -18.97 -34.07 -14.46
CA THR A 113 -19.11 -32.97 -13.53
C THR A 113 -18.15 -31.91 -14.03
N GLY A 114 -18.69 -30.87 -14.67
CA GLY A 114 -17.90 -29.76 -15.15
C GLY A 114 -17.10 -29.26 -13.97
N MET A 115 -15.78 -29.35 -14.05
CA MET A 115 -14.88 -28.69 -13.12
C MET A 115 -15.25 -27.22 -13.22
N MET A 116 -16.07 -26.76 -12.28
CA MET A 116 -16.38 -25.35 -12.12
C MET A 116 -15.05 -24.75 -11.72
N ALA A 117 -14.31 -24.22 -12.70
CA ALA A 117 -13.12 -23.46 -12.46
C ALA A 117 -13.55 -22.27 -11.62
N VAL A 118 -13.35 -22.37 -10.31
CA VAL A 118 -13.38 -21.21 -9.43
C VAL A 118 -12.22 -20.37 -9.92
N VAL A 119 -12.53 -19.39 -10.77
CA VAL A 119 -11.59 -18.31 -11.06
C VAL A 119 -11.45 -17.59 -9.73
N ALA A 120 -10.44 -17.98 -8.96
CA ALA A 120 -10.03 -17.22 -7.81
C ALA A 120 -9.54 -15.88 -8.37
N GLN A 121 -10.42 -14.90 -8.37
CA GLN A 121 -10.07 -13.52 -8.67
C GLN A 121 -9.20 -13.08 -7.50
N VAL A 122 -7.89 -13.30 -7.64
CA VAL A 122 -6.91 -12.69 -6.75
C VAL A 122 -7.03 -11.21 -7.06
N GLY A 123 -7.62 -10.45 -6.14
CA GLY A 123 -7.76 -9.01 -6.29
C GLY A 123 -6.42 -8.34 -6.09
N GLY A 124 -6.10 -7.36 -6.92
CA GLY A 124 -4.94 -6.51 -6.68
C GLY A 124 -5.14 -5.77 -5.39
N HIS A 125 -4.07 -5.41 -4.71
CA HIS A 125 -4.17 -4.39 -3.67
C HIS A 125 -2.92 -3.51 -3.74
N GLY A 126 -3.10 -2.23 -3.47
CA GLY A 126 -2.01 -1.30 -3.39
C GLY A 126 -2.44 0.07 -2.88
N MET A 127 -1.46 0.84 -2.40
CA MET A 127 -1.67 2.13 -1.77
C MET A 127 -0.42 3.00 -1.82
N VAL A 128 -0.58 4.31 -1.78
CA VAL A 128 0.54 5.24 -1.63
C VAL A 128 0.96 5.32 -0.16
N MET A 129 2.24 5.08 0.10
CA MET A 129 2.85 5.12 1.43
C MET A 129 3.72 6.37 1.67
N ASP A 130 4.16 7.06 0.63
CA ASP A 130 4.76 8.40 0.74
C ASP A 130 4.50 9.22 -0.53
N PRO A 131 3.82 10.37 -0.48
CA PRO A 131 3.10 10.91 0.69
C PRO A 131 1.95 9.98 1.08
N VAL A 132 1.94 9.53 2.34
CA VAL A 132 1.03 8.47 2.81
C VAL A 132 -0.44 8.80 2.56
N SER A 133 -1.19 7.84 2.03
CA SER A 133 -2.61 8.01 1.74
C SER A 133 -3.45 8.12 3.01
N ARG A 134 -4.63 8.75 2.90
CA ARG A 134 -5.62 8.95 3.97
C ARG A 134 -5.93 7.65 4.74
N SER A 135 -6.22 6.57 4.04
CA SER A 135 -6.52 5.26 4.67
C SER A 135 -5.29 4.61 5.31
N SER A 136 -4.08 4.97 4.91
CA SER A 136 -2.83 4.39 5.40
C SER A 136 -2.13 5.23 6.47
N MET A 137 -2.63 6.44 6.76
CA MET A 137 -2.01 7.36 7.74
C MET A 137 -1.78 6.71 9.11
N TRP A 138 -2.68 5.85 9.57
CA TRP A 138 -2.53 5.14 10.84
C TRP A 138 -1.30 4.24 10.90
N ARG A 139 -0.86 3.67 9.76
CA ARG A 139 0.38 2.86 9.67
C ARG A 139 1.62 3.69 9.97
N MET A 140 1.55 4.99 9.72
CA MET A 140 2.62 5.96 9.94
C MET A 140 2.50 6.67 11.30
N GLY A 141 1.61 6.21 12.18
CA GLY A 141 1.46 6.72 13.55
C GLY A 141 0.63 7.99 13.68
N PHE A 142 -0.05 8.44 12.62
CA PHE A 142 -1.00 9.54 12.71
C PHE A 142 -2.23 9.13 13.53
N HIS A 143 -2.78 10.06 14.31
CA HIS A 143 -4.02 9.85 15.05
C HIS A 143 -5.25 9.94 14.12
N THR A 144 -5.41 8.92 13.28
CA THR A 144 -6.47 8.78 12.27
C THR A 144 -7.22 7.46 12.46
N PRO A 145 -8.46 7.34 11.99
CA PRO A 145 -9.17 6.06 12.05
C PRO A 145 -8.41 4.96 11.32
N VAL A 146 -8.30 3.80 11.95
CA VAL A 146 -7.63 2.64 11.36
C VAL A 146 -8.47 2.08 10.20
N ASN A 147 -7.81 1.81 9.08
CA ASN A 147 -8.33 0.99 7.99
C ASN A 147 -7.37 -0.17 7.73
N TYR A 148 -7.77 -1.40 8.06
CA TYR A 148 -6.93 -2.58 7.82
C TYR A 148 -6.93 -3.05 6.36
N ASP A 149 -7.84 -2.51 5.55
CA ASP A 149 -8.03 -2.77 4.12
C ASP A 149 -7.68 -1.50 3.32
N ASP A 150 -6.62 -0.80 3.74
CA ASP A 150 -6.20 0.49 3.17
C ASP A 150 -5.50 0.39 1.82
N ASP A 151 -5.13 -0.82 1.42
CA ASP A 151 -4.69 -1.20 0.08
C ASP A 151 -5.86 -1.66 -0.83
N GLY A 152 -7.08 -1.74 -0.27
CA GLY A 152 -8.31 -2.19 -0.91
C GLY A 152 -9.21 -1.08 -1.48
N ASN A 153 -8.66 0.06 -1.88
CA ASN A 153 -9.46 1.16 -2.45
C ASN A 153 -9.72 0.95 -3.97
N PHE A 154 -10.43 -0.13 -4.31
CA PHE A 154 -10.65 -0.62 -5.68
C PHE A 154 -12.00 -0.21 -6.31
N CYS A 155 -12.48 1.00 -6.03
CA CYS A 155 -13.72 1.55 -6.62
C CYS A 155 -15.00 0.74 -6.31
N GLY A 156 -15.00 -0.03 -5.21
CA GLY A 156 -16.11 -0.91 -4.83
C GLY A 156 -16.13 -2.28 -5.51
N GLY A 157 -15.17 -2.58 -6.38
CA GLY A 157 -15.07 -3.85 -7.12
C GLY A 157 -15.19 -3.65 -8.61
N PHE A 158 -14.58 -4.54 -9.41
CA PHE A 158 -14.67 -4.49 -10.87
C PHE A 158 -16.13 -4.41 -11.37
N SER A 159 -17.00 -5.33 -10.93
CA SER A 159 -18.41 -5.34 -11.36
C SER A 159 -19.17 -4.09 -10.88
N THR A 160 -18.96 -3.66 -9.63
CA THR A 160 -19.54 -2.42 -9.10
C THR A 160 -19.15 -1.22 -9.96
N GLN A 161 -17.86 -1.07 -10.25
CA GLN A 161 -17.34 0.03 -11.08
C GLN A 161 -17.93 -0.02 -12.49
N TRP A 162 -17.81 -1.14 -13.20
CA TRP A 162 -18.06 -1.20 -14.64
C TRP A 162 -19.50 -1.55 -15.01
N GLU A 163 -20.15 -2.45 -14.26
CA GLU A 163 -21.51 -2.90 -14.55
C GLU A 163 -22.54 -1.99 -13.88
N GLU A 164 -22.34 -1.59 -12.62
CA GLU A 164 -23.32 -0.77 -11.87
C GLU A 164 -23.09 0.73 -12.04
N HIS A 165 -21.83 1.16 -12.20
CA HIS A 165 -21.45 2.57 -12.22
C HIS A 165 -20.82 3.03 -13.54
N ALA A 166 -20.91 2.22 -14.60
CA ALA A 166 -20.48 2.56 -15.95
C ALA A 166 -19.02 3.08 -16.02
N GLY A 167 -18.13 2.42 -15.29
CA GLY A 167 -16.70 2.72 -15.20
C GLY A 167 -16.34 3.78 -14.16
N LYS A 168 -17.31 4.42 -13.51
CA LYS A 168 -17.07 5.49 -12.54
C LYS A 168 -16.55 4.94 -11.21
N CYS A 169 -15.64 5.69 -10.61
CA CYS A 169 -15.03 5.41 -9.33
C CYS A 169 -15.13 6.65 -8.44
N GLY A 170 -15.16 6.48 -7.11
CA GLY A 170 -14.98 7.60 -6.20
C GLY A 170 -13.63 8.29 -6.42
N GLU A 171 -13.57 9.58 -6.14
CA GLU A 171 -12.39 10.41 -6.33
C GLU A 171 -11.16 9.85 -5.59
N CYS A 172 -11.37 9.14 -4.47
CA CYS A 172 -10.31 8.56 -3.65
C CYS A 172 -10.41 7.03 -3.51
N GLY A 173 -11.06 6.36 -4.47
CA GLY A 173 -11.07 4.90 -4.60
C GLY A 173 -12.19 4.18 -3.86
N ASP A 174 -13.07 4.93 -3.20
CA ASP A 174 -14.32 4.40 -2.68
C ASP A 174 -15.28 3.99 -3.81
N ASP A 175 -16.27 3.16 -3.47
CA ASP A 175 -17.42 2.87 -4.32
C ASP A 175 -18.15 4.17 -4.72
N TYR A 176 -18.34 4.35 -6.03
CA TYR A 176 -19.01 5.51 -6.59
C TYR A 176 -20.46 5.65 -6.10
N GLY A 177 -21.15 4.57 -5.75
CA GLY A 177 -22.53 4.59 -5.25
C GLY A 177 -22.69 5.22 -3.86
N LEU A 178 -21.59 5.37 -3.10
CA LEU A 178 -21.62 6.01 -1.78
C LEU A 178 -21.85 7.53 -1.90
N PRO A 179 -22.60 8.15 -0.95
CA PRO A 179 -22.78 9.59 -0.91
C PRO A 179 -21.46 10.30 -0.60
N ARG A 180 -21.29 11.51 -1.15
CA ARG A 180 -20.15 12.38 -0.86
C ARG A 180 -20.37 13.19 0.43
N PRO A 181 -19.33 13.42 1.27
CA PRO A 181 -17.97 12.89 1.14
C PRO A 181 -17.92 11.39 1.45
N ARG A 182 -17.31 10.63 0.54
CA ARG A 182 -17.07 9.20 0.74
C ARG A 182 -15.96 8.99 1.79
N PRO A 183 -15.78 7.78 2.34
CA PRO A 183 -14.83 7.56 3.43
C PRO A 183 -13.41 8.10 3.18
N ASN A 184 -12.87 7.97 1.97
CA ASN A 184 -11.52 8.42 1.62
C ASN A 184 -11.46 9.83 1.01
N GLU A 185 -12.60 10.50 0.82
CA GLU A 185 -12.64 11.88 0.33
C GLU A 185 -12.36 12.90 1.43
N ASN A 186 -12.03 14.15 1.06
CA ASN A 186 -11.82 15.20 2.03
C ASN A 186 -13.07 15.37 2.90
N THR A 187 -12.88 15.62 4.20
CA THR A 187 -13.93 15.64 5.24
C THR A 187 -14.67 14.30 5.48
N GLY A 188 -14.33 13.25 4.73
CA GLY A 188 -14.77 11.88 4.97
C GLY A 188 -14.11 11.27 6.21
N LYS A 189 -14.46 10.01 6.50
CA LYS A 189 -13.94 9.28 7.67
C LYS A 189 -12.40 9.30 7.77
N TYR A 190 -11.71 9.12 6.65
CA TYR A 190 -10.25 9.10 6.56
C TYR A 190 -9.67 10.41 6.02
N GLY A 191 -10.48 11.29 5.42
CA GLY A 191 -10.09 12.63 4.98
C GLY A 191 -10.05 13.64 6.12
N THR A 192 -9.09 13.49 7.03
CA THR A 192 -8.99 14.31 8.26
C THR A 192 -8.34 15.69 8.06
N GLY A 193 -7.97 16.06 6.82
CA GLY A 193 -7.33 17.34 6.49
C GLY A 193 -5.88 17.50 6.98
N ILE A 194 -5.25 16.42 7.46
CA ILE A 194 -3.87 16.46 7.97
C ILE A 194 -2.92 16.46 6.78
N ILE A 195 -2.09 17.50 6.67
CA ILE A 195 -1.02 17.57 5.67
C ILE A 195 0.09 16.57 6.02
N VAL A 196 0.25 15.53 5.18
CA VAL A 196 1.24 14.47 5.40
C VAL A 196 2.62 14.81 4.82
N LYS A 197 2.68 15.76 3.88
CA LYS A 197 3.95 16.18 3.24
C LYS A 197 3.85 17.61 2.72
N THR A 198 4.90 18.39 2.94
CA THR A 198 5.06 19.73 2.36
C THR A 198 6.14 19.69 1.28
N LEU A 199 5.80 20.20 0.11
CA LEU A 199 6.62 20.16 -1.10
C LEU A 199 6.85 21.60 -1.61
N LYS A 200 7.90 21.80 -2.40
CA LYS A 200 8.16 23.08 -3.08
C LYS A 200 7.53 23.09 -4.47
N SER A 201 6.95 24.22 -4.87
CA SER A 201 6.45 24.42 -6.23
C SER A 201 7.52 24.10 -7.28
N GLY A 202 7.15 23.39 -8.34
CA GLY A 202 8.07 22.96 -9.40
C GLY A 202 9.06 21.87 -9.04
N GLN A 203 9.11 21.38 -7.79
CA GLN A 203 10.09 20.36 -7.43
C GLN A 203 9.74 18.98 -7.99
N GLU A 204 10.78 18.16 -8.17
CA GLU A 204 10.62 16.71 -8.33
C GLU A 204 10.58 16.03 -6.96
N PHE A 205 9.74 15.02 -6.82
CA PHE A 205 9.67 14.18 -5.62
C PHE A 205 9.42 12.73 -6.01
N VAL A 206 9.73 11.80 -5.11
CA VAL A 206 9.43 10.38 -5.29
C VAL A 206 8.15 10.04 -4.53
N ALA A 207 7.19 9.45 -5.23
CA ALA A 207 6.06 8.76 -4.63
C ALA A 207 6.43 7.30 -4.40
N TYR A 208 6.13 6.78 -3.20
CA TYR A 208 6.34 5.38 -2.83
C TYR A 208 4.99 4.67 -2.77
N ILE A 209 4.83 3.63 -3.59
CA ILE A 209 3.61 2.85 -3.72
C ILE A 209 3.91 1.45 -3.21
N ASP A 210 3.12 0.95 -2.27
CA ASP A 210 3.16 -0.46 -1.87
C ASP A 210 2.09 -1.21 -2.66
N VAL A 211 2.50 -2.25 -3.38
CA VAL A 211 1.60 -3.15 -4.11
C VAL A 211 1.76 -4.54 -3.53
N THR A 212 0.67 -5.11 -3.03
CA THR A 212 0.72 -6.45 -2.43
C THR A 212 0.55 -7.54 -3.47
N THR A 213 -0.18 -7.30 -4.55
CA THR A 213 -0.34 -8.24 -5.67
C THR A 213 -0.37 -7.49 -6.99
N ASN A 214 0.73 -7.53 -7.75
CA ASN A 214 0.86 -6.83 -9.03
C ASN A 214 0.01 -7.47 -10.15
N HIS A 215 -1.01 -6.76 -10.63
CA HIS A 215 -1.80 -7.12 -11.82
C HIS A 215 -1.47 -6.28 -13.06
N GLN A 216 -0.21 -5.88 -13.19
CA GLN A 216 0.31 -5.16 -14.36
C GLN A 216 -0.40 -3.79 -14.57
N GLY A 217 -0.38 -3.26 -15.79
CA GLY A 217 -0.98 -1.97 -16.11
C GLY A 217 -0.05 -0.80 -15.75
N PHE A 218 -0.62 0.30 -15.25
CA PHE A 218 0.12 1.54 -15.03
C PHE A 218 -0.43 2.41 -13.90
N PHE A 219 0.45 3.24 -13.35
CA PHE A 219 0.09 4.29 -12.40
C PHE A 219 -0.01 5.65 -13.09
N GLU A 220 -0.95 6.46 -12.62
CA GLU A 220 -1.06 7.89 -12.92
C GLU A 220 -1.22 8.69 -11.62
N PHE A 221 -0.80 9.94 -11.66
CA PHE A 221 -0.86 10.84 -10.51
C PHE A 221 -1.48 12.17 -10.91
N ARG A 222 -2.46 12.63 -10.14
CA ARG A 222 -3.16 13.91 -10.37
C ARG A 222 -3.16 14.74 -9.09
N LEU A 223 -3.22 16.06 -9.25
CA LEU A 223 -3.38 16.99 -8.13
C LEU A 223 -4.71 17.73 -8.19
N CYS A 224 -5.30 17.96 -7.03
CA CYS A 224 -6.39 18.90 -6.86
C CYS A 224 -6.04 19.94 -5.79
N PRO A 225 -5.74 21.20 -6.15
CA PRO A 225 -5.55 22.27 -5.18
C PRO A 225 -6.91 22.75 -4.65
N LEU A 226 -7.20 22.44 -3.38
CA LEU A 226 -8.42 22.91 -2.72
C LEU A 226 -8.32 24.40 -2.40
N GLN A 227 -9.42 25.11 -2.58
CA GLN A 227 -9.61 26.53 -2.26
C GLN A 227 -9.95 26.74 -0.77
N SER A 228 -10.47 25.71 -0.10
CA SER A 228 -10.75 25.75 1.34
C SER A 228 -10.67 24.35 1.95
N HIS A 229 -10.48 24.28 3.26
CA HIS A 229 -10.37 23.02 4.00
C HIS A 229 -11.62 22.12 3.88
N ASP A 230 -12.80 22.71 3.67
CA ASP A 230 -14.06 21.97 3.58
C ASP A 230 -14.51 21.72 2.13
N GLU A 231 -13.70 22.14 1.14
CA GLU A 231 -13.98 21.85 -0.26
C GLU A 231 -13.73 20.38 -0.55
N LEU A 232 -14.63 19.78 -1.33
CA LEU A 232 -14.44 18.43 -1.84
C LEU A 232 -13.68 18.45 -3.15
N GLU A 233 -12.63 17.63 -3.26
CA GLU A 233 -11.98 17.35 -4.53
C GLU A 233 -12.95 16.79 -5.56
N THR A 234 -12.71 17.05 -6.84
CA THR A 234 -13.53 16.52 -7.94
C THR A 234 -12.67 15.99 -9.07
N GLU A 235 -13.22 15.10 -9.90
CA GLU A 235 -12.54 14.64 -11.12
C GLU A 235 -12.17 15.83 -12.03
N GLU A 236 -12.99 16.87 -12.12
CA GLU A 236 -12.68 18.07 -12.89
C GLU A 236 -11.44 18.79 -12.33
N CYS A 237 -11.32 18.87 -11.01
CA CYS A 237 -10.14 19.44 -10.37
C CYS A 237 -8.87 18.64 -10.68
N PHE A 238 -8.92 17.31 -10.52
CA PHE A 238 -7.80 16.41 -10.81
C PHE A 238 -7.39 16.44 -12.29
N SER A 239 -8.37 16.51 -13.19
CA SER A 239 -8.13 16.51 -14.64
C SER A 239 -7.26 17.68 -15.11
N ARG A 240 -7.21 18.79 -14.34
CA ARG A 240 -6.40 19.98 -14.65
C ARG A 240 -4.90 19.79 -14.39
N PHE A 241 -4.52 18.85 -13.53
CA PHE A 241 -3.14 18.70 -13.06
C PHE A 241 -2.69 17.24 -13.06
N LEU A 242 -2.64 16.64 -14.25
CA LEU A 242 -1.96 15.36 -14.47
C LEU A 242 -0.43 15.55 -14.34
N LEU A 243 0.18 14.85 -13.40
CA LEU A 243 1.62 14.94 -13.14
C LEU A 243 2.42 14.16 -14.17
N GLN A 244 3.61 14.66 -14.45
CA GLN A 244 4.57 14.06 -15.37
C GLN A 244 5.76 13.52 -14.60
N GLN A 245 6.35 12.46 -15.15
CA GLN A 245 7.66 11.95 -14.78
C GLN A 245 8.76 12.83 -15.41
N PRO A 246 10.05 12.70 -14.98
CA PRO A 246 11.14 13.51 -15.52
C PRO A 246 11.33 13.39 -17.03
N ASP A 247 10.96 12.26 -17.62
CA ASP A 247 11.00 12.00 -19.07
C ASP A 247 9.79 12.57 -19.85
N GLY A 248 8.85 13.21 -19.14
CA GLY A 248 7.63 13.81 -19.69
C GLY A 248 6.45 12.84 -19.83
N SER A 249 6.62 11.56 -19.49
CA SER A 249 5.54 10.58 -19.53
C SER A 249 4.60 10.74 -18.33
N THR A 250 3.30 10.45 -18.53
CA THR A 250 2.28 10.57 -17.48
C THR A 250 1.86 9.22 -16.89
N LYS A 251 2.25 8.13 -17.55
CA LYS A 251 1.95 6.75 -17.14
C LYS A 251 3.23 6.04 -16.73
N TYR A 252 3.27 5.52 -15.50
CA TYR A 252 4.34 4.64 -15.03
C TYR A 252 3.89 3.19 -15.20
N TYR A 253 4.42 2.49 -16.19
CA TYR A 253 4.07 1.10 -16.46
C TYR A 253 4.81 0.16 -15.52
N ILE A 254 4.07 -0.73 -14.84
CA ILE A 254 4.64 -1.70 -13.87
C ILE A 254 4.95 -3.07 -14.50
N LEU A 255 5.10 -3.10 -15.82
CA LEU A 255 5.27 -4.31 -16.65
C LEU A 255 6.62 -5.03 -16.44
N ASN A 256 7.60 -4.37 -15.80
CA ASN A 256 8.93 -4.95 -15.57
C ASN A 256 8.96 -5.93 -14.38
N HIS A 257 7.84 -6.10 -13.69
CA HIS A 257 7.69 -7.01 -12.56
C HIS A 257 6.74 -8.14 -12.94
N GLU A 258 7.07 -9.37 -12.51
CA GLU A 258 6.21 -10.54 -12.73
C GLU A 258 4.80 -10.29 -12.16
N GLU A 259 3.79 -10.83 -12.84
CA GLU A 259 2.42 -10.84 -12.30
C GLU A 259 2.41 -11.54 -10.93
N GLY A 260 1.69 -10.95 -9.98
CA GLY A 260 1.67 -11.41 -8.58
C GLY A 260 2.88 -10.97 -7.74
N TYR A 261 3.82 -10.18 -8.30
CA TYR A 261 4.88 -9.55 -7.52
C TYR A 261 4.30 -8.66 -6.40
N SER A 262 4.85 -8.79 -5.20
CA SER A 262 4.60 -7.90 -4.07
C SER A 262 5.82 -7.03 -3.81
N GLY A 263 5.64 -5.73 -3.67
CA GLY A 263 6.72 -4.84 -3.28
C GLY A 263 6.46 -3.36 -3.55
N TYR A 264 7.51 -2.59 -3.32
CA TYR A 264 7.48 -1.14 -3.43
C TYR A 264 7.87 -0.68 -4.83
N PHE A 265 7.13 0.31 -5.32
CA PHE A 265 7.42 1.03 -6.55
C PHE A 265 7.72 2.48 -6.23
N ASN A 266 8.79 3.00 -6.82
CA ASN A 266 9.23 4.37 -6.63
C ASN A 266 9.01 5.14 -7.94
N VAL A 267 8.10 6.10 -7.92
CA VAL A 267 7.76 6.91 -9.09
C VAL A 267 8.23 8.35 -8.86
N THR A 268 9.18 8.81 -9.67
CA THR A 268 9.59 10.22 -9.64
C THR A 268 8.58 11.06 -10.41
N LEU A 269 8.07 12.11 -9.77
CA LEU A 269 7.04 13.02 -10.31
C LEU A 269 7.51 14.46 -10.21
N ARG A 270 7.13 15.29 -11.19
CA ARG A 270 7.41 16.72 -11.23
C ARG A 270 6.14 17.52 -10.92
N LEU A 271 6.21 18.39 -9.91
CA LEU A 271 5.14 19.33 -9.61
C LEU A 271 5.08 20.48 -10.64
N PRO A 272 3.91 21.05 -10.92
CA PRO A 272 3.81 22.24 -11.75
C PRO A 272 4.56 23.43 -11.11
N SER A 273 5.31 24.19 -11.92
CA SER A 273 6.22 25.25 -11.44
C SER A 273 5.56 26.51 -10.88
N SER A 274 4.25 26.66 -11.05
CA SER A 274 3.47 27.81 -10.59
C SER A 274 2.32 27.42 -9.67
N LEU A 275 2.20 26.13 -9.32
CA LEU A 275 1.13 25.66 -8.46
C LEU A 275 1.56 25.78 -6.99
N THR A 276 0.75 26.48 -6.20
CA THR A 276 0.84 26.51 -4.75
C THR A 276 -0.52 26.21 -4.14
N CYS A 277 -0.53 25.63 -2.95
CA CYS A 277 -1.73 25.26 -2.20
C CYS A 277 -1.39 24.96 -0.74
N ASP A 278 -2.23 25.42 0.17
CA ASP A 278 -2.12 25.06 1.59
C ASP A 278 -2.63 23.64 1.85
N GLN A 279 -3.61 23.19 1.04
CA GLN A 279 -4.08 21.82 0.98
C GLN A 279 -4.31 21.42 -0.50
N CYS A 280 -3.49 20.52 -0.98
CA CYS A 280 -3.67 19.81 -2.24
C CYS A 280 -3.96 18.34 -1.95
N VAL A 281 -4.84 17.76 -2.75
CA VAL A 281 -5.05 16.31 -2.76
C VAL A 281 -4.19 15.73 -3.88
N LEU A 282 -3.28 14.80 -3.54
CA LEU A 282 -2.61 13.95 -4.51
C LEU A 282 -3.41 12.67 -4.69
N GLN A 283 -3.95 12.45 -5.89
CA GLN A 283 -4.62 11.21 -6.27
C GLN A 283 -3.62 10.34 -7.02
N TRP A 284 -3.38 9.14 -6.49
CA TRP A 284 -2.80 8.04 -7.26
C TRP A 284 -3.94 7.22 -7.87
N THR A 285 -3.80 6.84 -9.12
CA THR A 285 -4.67 5.89 -9.80
C THR A 285 -3.82 4.76 -10.35
N TRP A 286 -4.19 3.53 -10.05
CA TRP A 286 -3.68 2.34 -10.72
C TRP A 286 -4.78 1.72 -11.54
N THR A 287 -4.60 1.72 -12.86
CA THR A 287 -5.40 0.91 -13.77
C THR A 287 -4.64 -0.38 -14.00
N VAL A 288 -5.18 -1.51 -13.52
CA VAL A 288 -4.55 -2.83 -13.72
C VAL A 288 -4.56 -3.21 -15.20
N GLY A 289 -3.88 -4.30 -15.56
CA GLY A 289 -3.68 -4.68 -16.95
C GLY A 289 -3.83 -6.17 -17.24
N ASN A 290 -4.55 -6.92 -16.38
CA ASN A 290 -4.67 -8.37 -16.50
C ASN A 290 -6.02 -8.86 -17.06
N ASN A 291 -6.98 -7.97 -17.33
CA ASN A 291 -8.19 -8.37 -18.05
C ASN A 291 -7.96 -8.30 -19.57
N TRP A 292 -8.46 -9.31 -20.28
CA TRP A 292 -8.54 -9.31 -21.74
C TRP A 292 -9.72 -8.46 -22.22
N GLY A 293 -9.51 -7.62 -23.23
CA GLY A 293 -10.58 -6.83 -23.83
C GLY A 293 -10.21 -6.24 -25.17
N THR A 294 -11.11 -5.41 -25.70
CA THR A 294 -10.92 -4.70 -26.98
C THR A 294 -10.14 -3.40 -26.77
N CYS A 295 -9.07 -3.23 -27.53
CA CYS A 295 -8.22 -2.04 -27.52
C CYS A 295 -8.81 -0.94 -28.42
N ASP A 296 -8.30 0.30 -28.30
CA ASP A 296 -8.80 1.45 -29.07
C ASP A 296 -8.67 1.29 -30.60
N ASP A 297 -7.70 0.51 -31.06
CA ASP A 297 -7.50 0.20 -32.48
C ASP A 297 -8.36 -0.97 -32.99
N GLY A 298 -9.24 -1.50 -32.13
CA GLY A 298 -10.12 -2.63 -32.42
C GLY A 298 -9.44 -4.00 -32.31
N THR A 299 -8.17 -4.07 -31.94
CA THR A 299 -7.51 -5.34 -31.59
C THR A 299 -7.98 -5.84 -30.22
N GLU A 300 -7.61 -7.06 -29.85
CA GLU A 300 -7.88 -7.61 -28.53
C GLU A 300 -6.57 -7.98 -27.83
N GLY A 301 -6.54 -7.80 -26.51
CA GLY A 301 -5.36 -8.09 -25.71
C GLY A 301 -5.56 -7.88 -24.21
N ASP A 302 -4.56 -8.32 -23.44
CA ASP A 302 -4.46 -8.03 -22.01
C ASP A 302 -4.29 -6.53 -21.76
N GLY A 303 -4.97 -6.02 -20.73
CA GLY A 303 -4.96 -4.61 -20.36
C GLY A 303 -5.82 -3.71 -21.26
N CYS A 304 -6.55 -4.29 -22.22
CA CYS A 304 -7.50 -3.58 -23.05
C CYS A 304 -8.93 -3.65 -22.50
N GLY A 305 -9.75 -2.67 -22.85
CA GLY A 305 -11.11 -2.55 -22.33
C GLY A 305 -11.16 -2.26 -20.81
N PRO A 306 -12.30 -2.56 -20.16
CA PRO A 306 -12.49 -2.39 -18.72
C PRO A 306 -11.44 -3.11 -17.85
N GLN A 307 -10.82 -2.39 -16.93
CA GLN A 307 -9.84 -2.91 -15.97
C GLN A 307 -10.21 -2.52 -14.54
N GLU A 308 -9.85 -3.34 -13.55
CA GLU A 308 -9.95 -2.94 -12.15
C GLU A 308 -9.12 -1.67 -11.90
N THR A 309 -9.62 -0.80 -11.03
CA THR A 309 -9.00 0.49 -10.75
C THR A 309 -8.84 0.67 -9.26
N PHE A 310 -7.64 1.05 -8.83
CA PHE A 310 -7.36 1.46 -7.45
C PHE A 310 -7.10 2.95 -7.42
N ARG A 311 -7.59 3.63 -6.38
CA ARG A 311 -7.23 5.03 -6.13
C ARG A 311 -6.96 5.27 -4.66
N THR A 312 -5.99 6.13 -4.38
CA THR A 312 -5.79 6.65 -3.04
C THR A 312 -5.52 8.14 -3.08
N CYS A 313 -5.93 8.85 -2.04
CA CYS A 313 -5.70 10.29 -1.89
C CYS A 313 -4.79 10.59 -0.71
N SER A 314 -3.88 11.54 -0.87
CA SER A 314 -2.99 12.05 0.18
C SER A 314 -3.09 13.58 0.25
N ASP A 315 -3.26 14.13 1.45
CA ASP A 315 -3.30 15.59 1.64
C ASP A 315 -1.87 16.15 1.80
N ILE A 316 -1.45 17.01 0.88
CA ILE A 316 -0.11 17.61 0.82
C ILE A 316 -0.20 19.15 0.74
N ALA A 317 0.88 19.85 1.05
CA ALA A 317 1.00 21.29 0.82
C ALA A 317 2.10 21.58 -0.21
N ILE A 318 1.92 22.63 -1.02
CA ILE A 318 2.89 23.06 -2.04
C ILE A 318 3.13 24.56 -1.91
N HIS A 319 4.39 24.96 -1.72
CA HIS A 319 4.80 26.36 -1.52
C HIS A 319 5.95 26.80 -2.43
#